data_AF-A0A838HUM4-F1
#
_entry.id   AF-A0A838HUM4-F1
#
_cell.length_a   1.000
_cell.length_b   1.000
_cell.length_c   1.000
_cell.angle_alpha   90.00
_cell.angle_beta   90.00
_cell.angle_gamma   90.00
#
_symmetry.space_group_name_H-M   'P 1'
#
loop_
_entity.id
_entity.type
_entity.pdbx_description
1 polymer ?
#
loop_
_entity_poly.entity_id
_entity_poly.type
_entity_poly.pdbx_seq_one_letter_code
_entity_poly.pdbx_strand_id
1 'polypeptide(L)'
;MQPLTHQVWAKHYVELRPHIIQEWPYIEPMELDVVGDDFDGLVELVQRTTGLTADDVHQRLRTLDVDELGLGSGEQPDDGAQGHASLDQLRVGSGFAESERDAIVARLQKLNRRLKRFPADGTDLELSVKDRDTTKQSVTLECSVPGFSRFVATSRETDLRDALMDVREDLWRQVDDAVTKRTQASR
;
A
#
# COMPACT_ATOMS: atom_id res chain seq x y z
N MET A 1 -7.46 15.11 -5.68
CA MET A 1 -7.99 15.15 -7.05
C MET A 1 -6.98 14.60 -8.05
N GLN A 2 -7.05 13.30 -8.31
CA GLN A 2 -6.28 12.65 -9.36
C GLN A 2 -7.19 12.45 -10.58
N PRO A 3 -6.90 13.04 -11.74
CA PRO A 3 -7.74 12.88 -12.91
C PRO A 3 -7.66 11.44 -13.45
N LEU A 4 -8.75 10.96 -14.04
CA LEU A 4 -8.74 9.72 -14.79
C LEU A 4 -7.87 9.90 -16.05
N THR A 5 -6.74 9.18 -16.09
CA THR A 5 -5.81 9.17 -17.21
C THR A 5 -5.77 7.78 -17.85
N HIS A 6 -5.19 7.67 -19.05
CA HIS A 6 -5.08 6.40 -19.78
C HIS A 6 -4.45 5.30 -18.91
N GLN A 7 -3.39 5.65 -18.16
CA GLN A 7 -2.67 4.72 -17.30
C GLN A 7 -3.51 4.25 -16.11
N VAL A 8 -4.38 5.10 -15.58
CA VAL A 8 -5.29 4.76 -14.48
C VAL A 8 -6.39 3.85 -14.97
N TRP A 9 -6.98 4.16 -16.12
CA TRP A 9 -8.00 3.33 -16.76
C TRP A 9 -7.48 1.93 -17.07
N ALA A 10 -6.35 1.83 -17.77
CA ALA A 10 -5.78 0.53 -18.14
C ALA A 10 -5.50 -0.36 -16.91
N LYS A 11 -5.14 0.26 -15.79
CA LYS A 11 -4.81 -0.44 -14.55
C LYS A 11 -6.05 -0.81 -13.70
N HIS A 12 -7.11 0.01 -13.74
CA HIS A 12 -8.26 -0.07 -12.85
C HIS A 12 -9.60 -0.21 -13.58
N TYR A 13 -9.61 -0.65 -14.86
CA TYR A 13 -10.82 -0.64 -15.70
C TYR A 13 -11.99 -1.44 -15.09
N VAL A 14 -11.71 -2.58 -14.44
CA VAL A 14 -12.73 -3.42 -13.78
C VAL A 14 -13.43 -2.66 -12.66
N GLU A 15 -12.67 -1.92 -11.87
CA GLU A 15 -13.13 -1.17 -10.71
C GLU A 15 -13.84 0.12 -11.13
N LEU A 16 -13.41 0.73 -12.24
CA LEU A 16 -13.99 1.97 -12.77
C LEU A 16 -15.25 1.74 -13.61
N ARG A 17 -15.45 0.53 -14.15
CA ARG A 17 -16.60 0.16 -14.97
C ARG A 17 -17.96 0.57 -14.38
N PRO A 18 -18.32 0.23 -13.12
CA PRO A 18 -19.60 0.63 -12.55
C PRO A 18 -19.76 2.16 -12.45
N HIS A 19 -18.67 2.90 -12.23
CA HIS A 19 -18.70 4.36 -12.15
C HIS A 19 -18.92 4.99 -13.52
N ILE A 20 -18.31 4.45 -14.58
CA ILE A 20 -18.57 4.89 -15.96
C ILE A 20 -20.04 4.65 -16.33
N ILE A 21 -20.61 3.50 -15.97
CA ILE A 21 -22.03 3.21 -16.24
C ILE A 21 -22.94 4.14 -15.43
N GLN A 22 -22.57 4.51 -14.20
CA GLN A 22 -23.33 5.46 -13.39
C GLN A 22 -23.32 6.87 -14.01
N GLU A 23 -22.18 7.32 -14.51
CA GLU A 23 -22.04 8.63 -15.17
C GLU A 23 -22.68 8.68 -16.55
N TRP A 24 -22.61 7.57 -17.29
CA TRP A 24 -23.20 7.40 -18.61
C TRP A 24 -24.13 6.19 -18.63
N PRO A 25 -25.35 6.32 -18.07
CA PRO A 25 -26.31 5.21 -17.94
C PRO A 25 -26.83 4.69 -19.30
N TYR A 26 -26.51 5.39 -20.39
CA TYR A 26 -26.84 5.00 -21.75
C TYR A 26 -25.83 4.01 -22.36
N ILE A 27 -24.67 3.81 -21.72
CA ILE A 27 -23.67 2.84 -22.17
C ILE A 27 -24.06 1.46 -21.66
N GLU A 28 -24.28 0.54 -22.59
CA GLU A 28 -24.56 -0.85 -22.27
C GLU A 28 -23.32 -1.50 -21.65
N PRO A 29 -23.45 -2.23 -20.51
CA PRO A 29 -22.31 -2.87 -19.85
C PRO A 29 -21.53 -3.80 -20.77
N MET A 30 -22.19 -4.47 -21.71
CA MET A 30 -21.57 -5.38 -22.68
C MET A 30 -20.65 -4.65 -23.66
N GLU A 31 -21.00 -3.43 -24.09
CA GLU A 31 -20.15 -2.67 -25.01
C GLU A 31 -18.91 -2.13 -24.32
N LEU A 32 -19.04 -1.78 -23.03
CA LEU A 32 -17.90 -1.40 -22.20
C LEU A 32 -16.95 -2.58 -21.93
N ASP A 33 -17.47 -3.81 -21.89
CA ASP A 33 -16.67 -5.04 -21.77
C ASP A 33 -15.80 -5.30 -23.00
N VAL A 34 -16.35 -5.02 -24.20
CA VAL A 34 -15.64 -5.15 -25.49
C VAL A 34 -14.47 -4.16 -25.60
N VAL A 35 -14.63 -2.96 -25.03
CA VAL A 35 -13.56 -1.96 -24.95
C VAL A 35 -12.44 -2.40 -24.00
N GLY A 36 -12.78 -3.02 -22.87
CA GLY A 36 -11.81 -3.52 -21.90
C GLY A 36 -10.95 -2.42 -21.30
N ASP A 37 -9.62 -2.60 -21.33
CA ASP A 37 -8.64 -1.66 -20.79
C ASP A 37 -8.24 -0.53 -21.76
N ASP A 38 -8.82 -0.51 -22.96
CA ASP A 38 -8.51 0.48 -23.99
C ASP A 38 -9.22 1.82 -23.71
N PHE A 39 -8.44 2.84 -23.32
CA PHE A 39 -9.00 4.15 -22.97
C PHE A 39 -9.51 4.90 -24.21
N ASP A 40 -8.86 4.75 -25.36
CA ASP A 40 -9.26 5.42 -26.59
C ASP A 40 -10.61 4.86 -27.07
N GLY A 41 -10.78 3.54 -27.01
CA GLY A 41 -12.04 2.84 -27.27
C GLY A 41 -13.16 3.23 -26.30
N LEU A 42 -12.85 3.53 -25.03
CA LEU A 42 -13.84 4.10 -24.09
C LEU A 42 -14.31 5.47 -24.58
N VAL A 43 -13.36 6.33 -24.97
CA VAL A 43 -13.66 7.69 -25.45
C VAL A 43 -14.47 7.62 -26.74
N GLU A 44 -14.14 6.72 -27.68
CA GLU A 44 -14.93 6.47 -28.88
C GLU A 44 -16.34 5.95 -28.57
N LEU A 45 -16.48 5.02 -27.61
CA LEU A 45 -17.77 4.48 -27.20
C LEU A 45 -18.67 5.58 -26.60
N VAL A 46 -18.12 6.42 -25.71
CA VAL A 46 -18.85 7.54 -25.11
C VAL A 46 -19.25 8.57 -26.17
N GLN A 47 -18.33 8.94 -27.07
CA GLN A 47 -18.63 9.87 -28.18
C GLN A 47 -19.77 9.33 -29.07
N ARG A 48 -19.70 8.04 -29.44
CA ARG A 48 -20.73 7.39 -30.26
C ARG A 48 -22.09 7.39 -29.58
N THR A 49 -22.13 7.18 -28.27
CA THR A 49 -23.37 6.99 -27.51
C THR A 49 -24.01 8.33 -27.11
N THR A 50 -23.19 9.34 -26.82
CA THR A 50 -23.65 10.64 -26.29
C THR A 50 -23.63 11.77 -27.32
N GLY A 51 -22.91 11.60 -28.44
CA GLY A 51 -22.68 12.64 -29.44
C GLY A 51 -21.72 13.75 -28.98
N LEU A 52 -21.05 13.59 -27.83
CA LEU A 52 -20.04 14.53 -27.33
C LEU A 52 -18.76 14.47 -28.18
N THR A 53 -17.96 15.54 -28.12
CA THR A 53 -16.62 15.55 -28.72
C THR A 53 -15.61 14.84 -27.81
N ALA A 54 -14.50 14.34 -28.36
CA ALA A 54 -13.44 13.73 -27.57
C ALA A 54 -12.91 14.65 -26.46
N ASP A 55 -12.87 15.97 -26.69
CA ASP A 55 -12.44 16.96 -25.69
C ASP A 55 -13.43 17.06 -24.52
N ASP A 56 -14.73 17.13 -24.83
CA ASP A 56 -15.79 17.12 -23.81
C ASP A 56 -15.77 15.83 -22.98
N VAL A 57 -15.54 14.68 -23.64
CA VAL A 57 -15.42 13.38 -22.96
C VAL A 57 -14.19 13.36 -22.06
N HIS A 58 -13.03 13.81 -22.53
CA HIS A 58 -11.82 13.92 -21.70
C HIS A 58 -12.01 14.87 -20.53
N GLN A 59 -12.68 16.01 -20.73
CA GLN A 59 -12.96 16.95 -19.66
C GLN A 59 -13.85 16.30 -18.59
N ARG A 60 -14.84 15.51 -19.01
CA ARG A 60 -15.78 14.83 -18.11
C ARG A 60 -15.15 13.63 -17.39
N LEU A 61 -14.26 12.90 -18.06
CA LEU A 61 -13.45 11.86 -17.44
C LEU A 61 -12.44 12.45 -16.44
N ARG A 62 -11.90 13.65 -16.71
CA ARG A 62 -11.03 14.36 -15.75
C ARG A 62 -11.77 14.88 -14.53
N THR A 63 -13.08 15.16 -14.65
CA THR A 63 -13.91 15.55 -13.49
C THR A 63 -14.31 14.37 -12.63
N LEU A 64 -14.19 13.13 -13.12
CA LEU A 64 -14.32 11.94 -12.29
C LEU A 64 -13.10 11.86 -11.37
N ASP A 65 -13.32 12.20 -10.12
CA ASP A 65 -12.27 12.20 -9.13
C ASP A 65 -11.97 10.77 -8.69
N VAL A 66 -10.85 10.24 -9.20
CA VAL A 66 -10.44 8.86 -8.91
C VAL A 66 -10.12 8.69 -7.40
N ASP A 67 -9.73 9.77 -6.71
CA ASP A 67 -9.43 9.79 -5.27
C ASP A 67 -10.71 9.70 -4.43
N GLU A 68 -11.77 10.40 -4.82
CA GLU A 68 -13.10 10.34 -4.19
C GLU A 68 -13.78 8.97 -4.41
N LEU A 69 -13.45 8.27 -5.50
CA LEU A 69 -13.89 6.90 -5.78
C LEU A 69 -13.06 5.82 -5.04
N GLY A 70 -12.09 6.21 -4.19
CA GLY A 70 -11.22 5.26 -3.46
C GLY A 70 -10.22 4.51 -4.34
N LEU A 71 -10.02 4.99 -5.58
CA LEU A 71 -9.12 4.40 -6.58
C LEU A 71 -7.87 5.27 -6.83
N GLY A 72 -7.84 6.47 -6.22
CA GLY A 72 -6.65 7.27 -6.02
C GLY A 72 -5.69 6.50 -5.14
N SER A 73 -4.42 6.84 -5.16
CA SER A 73 -3.43 6.14 -4.33
C SER A 73 -3.75 6.33 -2.83
N GLY A 74 -4.60 5.48 -2.26
CA GLY A 74 -5.10 5.57 -0.89
C GLY A 74 -6.25 4.60 -0.64
N GLU A 75 -5.90 3.43 -0.12
CA GLU A 75 -6.77 2.46 0.57
C GLU A 75 -8.15 2.17 -0.07
N GLN A 76 -8.20 1.05 -0.80
CA GLN A 76 -9.43 0.34 -1.14
C GLN A 76 -10.24 0.07 0.15
N PRO A 77 -11.53 0.42 0.25
CA PRO A 77 -12.36 -0.03 1.36
C PRO A 77 -12.63 -1.52 1.18
N ASP A 78 -11.95 -2.32 2.02
CA ASP A 78 -12.10 -3.76 2.12
C ASP A 78 -13.47 -4.08 2.73
N ASP A 79 -14.41 -4.52 1.89
CA ASP A 79 -15.57 -5.31 2.33
C ASP A 79 -15.02 -6.66 2.82
N GLY A 80 -14.57 -6.71 4.08
CA GLY A 80 -13.92 -7.91 4.58
C GLY A 80 -13.20 -7.88 5.91
N ALA A 81 -13.15 -6.79 6.69
CA ALA A 81 -12.60 -6.83 8.06
C ALA A 81 -11.22 -7.55 8.21
N GLN A 82 -10.31 -7.40 7.25
CA GLN A 82 -8.92 -7.83 7.40
C GLN A 82 -7.98 -6.75 6.86
N GLY A 83 -7.69 -5.74 7.69
CA GLY A 83 -6.70 -4.72 7.37
C GLY A 83 -5.33 -5.34 7.03
N HIS A 84 -4.52 -4.62 6.25
CA HIS A 84 -3.16 -5.03 5.92
C HIS A 84 -2.20 -4.62 7.04
N ALA A 85 -1.16 -5.43 7.28
CA ALA A 85 -0.19 -5.10 8.31
C ALA A 85 0.51 -3.78 8.02
N SER A 86 0.67 -2.98 9.06
CA SER A 86 1.31 -1.68 8.97
C SER A 86 2.06 -1.35 10.26
N LEU A 87 2.89 -0.31 10.20
CA LEU A 87 3.58 0.25 11.36
C LEU A 87 2.63 0.85 12.38
N ASP A 88 1.33 0.95 12.10
CA ASP A 88 0.37 1.28 13.16
C ASP A 88 0.30 0.19 14.25
N GLN A 89 0.69 -1.04 13.91
CA GLN A 89 0.79 -2.13 14.88
C GLN A 89 2.12 -2.12 15.65
N LEU A 90 3.03 -1.17 15.34
CA LEU A 90 4.30 -1.04 16.03
C LEU A 90 4.09 -0.62 17.47
N ARG A 91 4.55 -1.48 18.37
CA ARG A 91 4.65 -1.22 19.81
C ARG A 91 6.07 -0.78 20.13
N VAL A 92 6.19 0.34 20.83
CA VAL A 92 7.46 0.77 21.40
C VAL A 92 7.61 0.10 22.76
N GLY A 93 8.54 -0.84 22.83
CA GLY A 93 8.89 -1.58 24.03
C GLY A 93 9.88 -0.82 24.91
N SER A 94 10.54 -1.56 25.78
CA SER A 94 11.46 -1.01 26.80
C SER A 94 12.49 -0.04 26.21
N GLY A 95 12.70 1.10 26.87
CA GLY A 95 13.71 2.10 26.52
C GLY A 95 13.25 3.20 25.56
N PHE A 96 12.05 3.09 24.99
CA PHE A 96 11.38 4.12 24.22
C PHE A 96 10.16 4.66 24.97
N ALA A 97 9.88 5.95 24.82
CA ALA A 97 8.62 6.53 25.27
C ALA A 97 7.54 6.42 24.18
N GLU A 98 6.28 6.26 24.56
CA GLU A 98 5.14 6.25 23.61
C GLU A 98 5.08 7.53 22.77
N SER A 99 5.47 8.68 23.33
CA SER A 99 5.57 9.95 22.61
C SER A 99 6.60 9.93 21.46
N GLU A 100 7.58 9.03 21.48
CA GLU A 100 8.58 8.86 20.43
C GLU A 100 8.07 7.97 19.27
N ARG A 101 6.96 7.25 19.47
CA ARG A 101 6.42 6.29 18.50
C ARG A 101 6.21 6.92 17.12
N ASP A 102 5.57 8.07 17.04
CA ASP A 102 5.28 8.72 15.76
C ASP A 102 6.57 9.05 14.98
N ALA A 103 7.57 9.59 15.69
CA ALA A 103 8.88 9.90 15.12
C ALA A 103 9.65 8.63 14.68
N ILE A 104 9.46 7.51 15.38
CA ILE A 104 10.03 6.21 15.03
C ILE A 104 9.32 5.63 13.80
N VAL A 105 7.98 5.62 13.79
CA VAL A 105 7.15 5.17 12.67
C VAL A 105 7.51 5.90 11.38
N ALA A 106 7.67 7.23 11.45
CA ALA A 106 8.10 8.04 10.30
C ALA A 106 9.47 7.59 9.74
N ARG A 107 10.41 7.18 10.60
CA ARG A 107 11.73 6.67 10.16
C ARG A 107 11.65 5.26 9.58
N LEU A 108 10.71 4.46 10.06
CA LEU A 108 10.49 3.08 9.64
C LEU A 108 9.55 2.97 8.44
N GLN A 109 8.92 4.07 7.98
CA GLN A 109 7.85 4.11 6.98
C GLN A 109 8.09 3.26 5.73
N LYS A 110 9.34 3.08 5.30
CA LYS A 110 9.69 2.19 4.17
C LYS A 110 9.24 0.73 4.37
N LEU A 111 9.14 0.26 5.62
CA LEU A 111 8.65 -1.08 5.96
C LEU A 111 7.17 -1.28 5.61
N ASN A 112 6.34 -0.23 5.67
CA ASN A 112 4.90 -0.35 5.34
C ASN A 112 4.66 -0.97 3.97
N ARG A 113 5.48 -0.64 2.96
CA ARG A 113 5.33 -1.19 1.61
C ARG A 113 5.44 -2.72 1.58
N ARG A 114 6.25 -3.31 2.46
CA ARG A 114 6.41 -4.77 2.56
C ARG A 114 5.44 -5.39 3.56
N LEU A 115 5.13 -4.71 4.66
CA LEU A 115 4.15 -5.16 5.64
C LEU A 115 2.76 -5.30 5.02
N LYS A 116 2.40 -4.46 4.04
CA LYS A 116 1.14 -4.58 3.28
C LYS A 116 0.92 -5.93 2.58
N ARG A 117 1.92 -6.82 2.51
CA ARG A 117 1.77 -8.18 1.97
C ARG A 117 1.24 -9.19 3.00
N PHE A 118 1.17 -8.81 4.26
CA PHE A 118 0.70 -9.63 5.36
C PHE A 118 -0.61 -9.08 5.90
N PRO A 119 -1.50 -9.93 6.42
CA PRO A 119 -2.70 -9.46 7.12
C PRO A 119 -2.27 -8.77 8.43
N ALA A 120 -2.98 -7.70 8.80
CA ALA A 120 -2.82 -7.05 10.10
C ALA A 120 -3.15 -8.04 11.22
N ASP A 121 -4.18 -8.87 11.02
CA ASP A 121 -4.52 -9.93 11.95
C ASP A 121 -3.37 -10.95 12.04
N GLY A 122 -2.82 -11.12 13.26
CA GLY A 122 -1.68 -11.98 13.52
C GLY A 122 -0.30 -11.39 13.18
N THR A 123 -0.24 -10.13 12.73
CA THR A 123 1.04 -9.41 12.61
C THR A 123 1.32 -8.59 13.87
N ASP A 124 2.52 -8.75 14.43
CA ASP A 124 2.98 -8.03 15.62
C ASP A 124 4.37 -7.43 15.37
N LEU A 125 4.54 -6.16 15.73
CA LEU A 125 5.82 -5.46 15.67
C LEU A 125 6.16 -4.86 17.01
N GLU A 126 7.38 -5.11 17.50
CA GLU A 126 7.89 -4.54 18.73
C GLU A 126 9.30 -3.99 18.54
N LEU A 127 9.53 -2.76 19.00
CA LEU A 127 10.83 -2.12 18.98
C LEU A 127 11.29 -1.83 20.41
N SER A 128 12.45 -2.34 20.81
CA SER A 128 13.03 -2.09 22.12
C SER A 128 14.46 -1.57 22.01
N VAL A 129 14.89 -0.80 23.01
CA VAL A 129 16.28 -0.36 23.15
C VAL A 129 16.78 -0.65 24.55
N LYS A 130 18.01 -1.17 24.61
CA LYS A 130 18.72 -1.45 25.85
C LYS A 130 19.98 -0.59 25.93
N ASP A 131 20.34 -0.17 27.14
CA ASP A 131 21.55 0.62 27.41
C ASP A 131 21.63 1.89 26.52
N ARG A 132 20.47 2.55 26.32
CA ARG A 132 20.29 3.74 25.46
C ARG A 132 21.28 4.85 25.80
N ASP A 133 21.78 5.54 24.77
CA ASP A 133 22.76 6.64 24.88
C ASP A 133 24.10 6.21 25.51
N THR A 134 24.42 4.91 25.48
CA THR A 134 25.72 4.38 25.92
C THR A 134 26.44 3.66 24.79
N THR A 135 27.74 3.39 24.98
CA THR A 135 28.54 2.56 24.07
C THR A 135 28.06 1.10 23.98
N LYS A 136 27.12 0.68 24.83
CA LYS A 136 26.51 -0.65 24.86
C LYS A 136 25.09 -0.65 24.31
N GLN A 137 24.64 0.46 23.70
CA GLN A 137 23.29 0.57 23.15
C GLN A 137 23.00 -0.59 22.20
N SER A 138 21.83 -1.21 22.37
CA SER A 138 21.34 -2.27 21.50
C SER A 138 19.88 -1.99 21.18
N VAL A 139 19.59 -1.78 19.90
CA VAL A 139 18.22 -1.60 19.40
C VAL A 139 17.77 -2.92 18.80
N THR A 140 16.60 -3.42 19.18
CA THR A 140 16.04 -4.66 18.66
C THR A 140 14.66 -4.37 18.09
N LEU A 141 14.47 -4.72 16.83
CA LEU A 141 13.18 -4.70 16.15
C LEU A 141 12.74 -6.13 15.87
N GLU A 142 11.57 -6.48 16.36
CA GLU A 142 10.99 -7.80 16.23
C GLU A 142 9.70 -7.71 15.41
N CYS A 143 9.51 -8.66 14.49
CA CYS A 143 8.33 -8.75 13.65
C CYS A 143 7.86 -10.21 13.59
N SER A 144 6.61 -10.45 13.96
CA SER A 144 5.97 -11.75 13.81
C SER A 144 4.84 -11.59 12.80
N VAL A 145 4.84 -12.42 11.76
CA VAL A 145 3.78 -12.43 10.73
C VAL A 145 3.28 -13.87 10.52
N PRO A 146 2.01 -14.06 10.15
CA PRO A 146 1.46 -15.40 10.02
C PRO A 146 2.15 -16.21 8.93
N GLY A 147 2.48 -17.46 9.26
CA GLY A 147 3.13 -18.39 8.33
C GLY A 147 4.63 -18.20 8.17
N PHE A 148 5.27 -17.38 9.00
CA PHE A 148 6.72 -17.23 9.09
C PHE A 148 7.20 -17.31 10.53
N SER A 149 8.48 -17.66 10.71
CA SER A 149 9.14 -17.53 12.01
C SER A 149 9.29 -16.04 12.36
N ARG A 150 9.31 -15.74 13.66
CA ARG A 150 9.59 -14.39 14.17
C ARG A 150 10.92 -13.88 13.61
N PHE A 151 10.87 -12.72 12.99
CA PHE A 151 12.04 -11.98 12.51
C PHE A 151 12.56 -11.10 13.64
N VAL A 152 13.87 -11.11 13.83
CA VAL A 152 14.55 -10.33 14.87
C VAL A 152 15.73 -9.64 14.21
N ALA A 153 15.70 -8.32 14.21
CA ALA A 153 16.79 -7.47 13.74
C ALA A 153 17.38 -6.73 14.95
N THR A 154 18.70 -6.82 15.13
CA THR A 154 19.39 -6.17 16.25
C THR A 154 20.52 -5.31 15.72
N SER A 155 20.56 -4.04 16.14
CA SER A 155 21.64 -3.11 15.86
C SER A 155 22.40 -2.74 17.13
N ARG A 156 23.71 -2.51 16.98
CA ARG A 156 24.63 -2.07 18.05
C ARG A 156 25.18 -0.66 17.82
N GLU A 157 24.57 0.09 16.90
CA GLU A 157 24.99 1.45 16.62
C GLU A 157 24.76 2.35 17.84
N THR A 158 25.75 3.21 18.12
CA THR A 158 25.68 4.15 19.24
C THR A 158 24.75 5.32 18.93
N ASP A 159 24.66 5.74 17.66
CA ASP A 159 23.65 6.71 17.23
C ASP A 159 22.30 6.01 17.05
N LEU A 160 21.26 6.52 17.71
CA LEU A 160 19.93 5.92 17.68
C LEU A 160 19.30 5.97 16.28
N ARG A 161 19.55 7.02 15.50
CA ARG A 161 19.02 7.13 14.13
C ARG A 161 19.69 6.10 13.24
N ASP A 162 21.00 5.93 13.32
CA ASP A 162 21.72 4.89 12.57
C ASP A 162 21.26 3.50 13.01
N ALA A 163 21.07 3.27 14.32
CA ALA A 163 20.55 2.01 14.84
C ALA A 163 19.15 1.69 14.30
N LEU A 164 18.25 2.68 14.25
CA LEU A 164 16.90 2.53 13.68
C LEU A 164 16.95 2.25 12.17
N MET A 165 17.87 2.87 11.44
CA MET A 165 18.04 2.60 10.02
C MET A 165 18.57 1.19 9.78
N ASP A 166 19.56 0.76 10.57
CA ASP A 166 20.17 -0.56 10.48
C ASP A 166 19.15 -1.68 10.75
N VAL A 167 18.41 -1.62 11.87
CA VAL A 167 17.36 -2.61 12.15
C VAL A 167 16.24 -2.60 11.11
N ARG A 168 15.93 -1.44 10.51
CA ARG A 168 14.93 -1.33 9.44
C ARG A 168 15.38 -2.09 8.19
N GLU A 169 16.59 -1.84 7.72
CA GLU A 169 17.11 -2.48 6.51
C GLU A 169 17.31 -3.98 6.73
N ASP A 170 17.79 -4.39 7.90
CA ASP A 170 17.98 -5.81 8.20
C ASP A 170 16.64 -6.55 8.30
N LEU A 171 15.64 -5.99 8.99
CA LEU A 171 14.30 -6.57 9.03
C LEU A 171 13.69 -6.64 7.63
N TRP A 172 13.84 -5.57 6.83
CA TRP A 172 13.34 -5.54 5.45
C TRP A 172 13.95 -6.68 4.63
N ARG A 173 15.26 -6.90 4.74
CA ARG A 173 15.97 -7.98 4.07
C ARG A 173 15.48 -9.35 4.51
N GLN A 174 15.36 -9.59 5.82
CA GLN A 174 14.88 -10.88 6.35
C GLN A 174 13.47 -11.22 5.84
N VAL A 175 12.56 -10.24 5.82
CA VAL A 175 11.20 -10.41 5.31
C VAL A 175 11.21 -10.67 3.80
N ASP A 176 12.02 -9.93 3.03
CA ASP A 176 12.11 -10.09 1.57
C ASP A 176 12.68 -11.46 1.17
N ASP A 177 13.75 -11.91 1.84
CA ASP A 177 14.34 -13.24 1.68
C ASP A 177 13.33 -14.35 1.99
N ALA A 178 12.59 -14.22 3.09
CA ALA A 178 11.61 -15.21 3.50
C ALA A 178 10.45 -15.34 2.51
N VAL A 179 9.93 -14.21 2.01
CA VAL A 179 8.87 -14.19 0.99
C VAL A 179 9.38 -14.82 -0.30
N THR A 180 10.55 -14.41 -0.78
CA THR A 180 11.16 -14.93 -2.02
C THR A 180 11.39 -16.44 -1.93
N LYS A 181 11.91 -16.93 -0.81
CA LYS A 181 12.12 -18.36 -0.57
C LYS A 181 10.82 -19.15 -0.57
N ARG A 182 9.73 -18.61 -0.01
CA ARG A 182 8.41 -19.26 -0.01
C ARG A 182 7.83 -19.35 -1.43
N THR A 183 7.98 -18.31 -2.24
CA THR A 183 7.54 -18.33 -3.64
C THR A 183 8.31 -19.36 -4.48
N GLN A 184 9.59 -19.58 -4.19
CA GLN A 184 10.40 -20.60 -4.85
C GLN A 184 10.10 -22.03 -4.39
N ALA A 185 9.77 -22.23 -3.11
CA ALA A 185 9.45 -23.54 -2.55
C ALA A 185 8.02 -24.01 -2.87
N SER A 186 7.13 -23.12 -3.32
CA SER A 186 5.75 -23.42 -3.70
C SER A 186 5.59 -23.71 -5.20
N ARG A 187 6.69 -23.96 -5.91
CA ARG A 187 6.75 -24.10 -7.37
C ARG A 187 7.24 -25.48 -7.78
#